data_AF-A0A6M3LS17-F1
#
_entry.id   AF-A0A6M3LS17-F1
#
_cell.length_a   1.000
_cell.length_b   1.000
_cell.length_c   1.000
_cell.angle_alpha   90.00
_cell.angle_beta   90.00
_cell.angle_gamma   90.00
#
_symmetry.space_group_name_H-M   'P 1'
#
loop_
_entity.id
_entity.type
_entity.pdbx_description
1 polymer ?
#
loop_
_entity_poly.entity_id
_entity_poly.type
_entity_poly.pdbx_seq_one_letter_code
_entity_poly.pdbx_strand_id
1 'polypeptide(L)'
;MDNVIFGKDGLQIFTPLDDRKLSEEKLLKKYPKIFRQKDLSMKETCMCWGLDVGIGWYWLIDMLCSRLQWDIDHNNYPQIEATQVKEKFGTLRFYTNGANDTQEGMISLAEFMSGYICEKCGTTEGVTQTSGWVITLCKKHLKEYKEKRGNK
;
A
#
# COMPACT_ATOMS: atom_id res chain seq x y z
N MET A 1 -5.71 10.72 21.22
CA MET A 1 -5.71 10.32 22.64
C MET A 1 -5.50 8.83 22.64
N ASP A 2 -4.28 8.40 22.96
CA ASP A 2 -3.88 6.99 22.87
C ASP A 2 -4.45 6.23 24.06
N ASN A 3 -5.12 5.10 23.80
CA ASN A 3 -5.66 4.24 24.85
C ASN A 3 -4.54 3.32 25.36
N VAL A 4 -3.99 3.66 26.53
CA VAL A 4 -2.98 2.87 27.23
C VAL A 4 -3.66 1.75 28.03
N ILE A 5 -3.27 0.50 27.82
CA ILE A 5 -3.66 -0.64 28.67
C ILE A 5 -2.38 -1.26 29.26
N PHE A 6 -2.35 -1.45 30.58
CA PHE A 6 -1.22 -2.03 31.28
C PHE A 6 -1.25 -3.56 31.19
N GLY A 7 -0.16 -4.16 30.70
CA GLY A 7 0.08 -5.60 30.81
C GLY A 7 0.30 -6.02 32.26
N LYS A 8 0.11 -7.32 32.55
CA LYS A 8 0.33 -7.91 33.89
C LYS A 8 1.76 -7.72 34.43
N ASP A 9 2.70 -7.35 33.56
CA ASP A 9 4.13 -7.25 33.86
C ASP A 9 4.62 -5.79 33.93
N GLY A 10 3.71 -4.81 33.95
CA GLY A 10 4.06 -3.38 34.03
C GLY A 10 4.73 -2.79 32.77
N LEU A 11 4.92 -3.58 31.72
CA LEU A 11 5.36 -3.08 30.42
C LEU A 11 4.23 -2.26 29.77
N GLN A 12 4.55 -1.08 29.25
CA GLN A 12 3.67 -0.35 28.35
C GLN A 12 3.46 -1.23 27.10
N ILE A 13 2.31 -1.90 27.02
CA ILE A 13 1.90 -2.53 25.78
C ILE A 13 1.26 -1.41 24.97
N PHE A 14 2.05 -0.79 24.08
CA PHE A 14 1.46 -0.09 22.95
C PHE A 14 0.68 -1.14 22.16
N THR A 15 -0.63 -1.15 22.28
CA THR A 15 -1.47 -1.85 21.29
C THR A 15 -1.17 -1.16 19.96
N PRO A 16 -0.64 -1.84 18.95
CA PRO A 16 -0.38 -1.17 17.69
C PRO A 16 -1.72 -0.64 17.18
N LEU A 17 -1.82 0.68 17.00
CA LEU A 17 -2.66 1.21 15.94
C LEU A 17 -2.39 0.33 14.71
N ASP A 18 -3.44 -0.29 14.13
CA ASP A 18 -3.34 -1.22 13.00
C ASP A 18 -2.15 -0.84 12.10
N ASP A 19 -1.11 -1.68 12.04
CA ASP A 19 0.17 -1.34 11.38
C ASP A 19 -0.04 -0.79 9.96
N ARG A 20 -1.17 -1.15 9.32
CA ARG A 20 -1.64 -0.58 8.06
C ARG A 20 -1.92 0.92 8.13
N LYS A 21 -2.70 1.40 9.11
CA LYS A 21 -2.98 2.84 9.29
C LYS A 21 -1.71 3.64 9.53
N LEU A 22 -0.80 3.10 10.36
CA LEU A 22 0.49 3.76 10.60
C LEU A 22 1.33 3.88 9.32
N SER A 23 1.28 2.87 8.44
CA SER A 23 2.00 2.88 7.17
C SER A 23 1.39 3.84 6.14
N GLU A 24 0.07 3.93 6.11
CA GLU A 24 -0.65 4.89 5.28
C GLU A 24 -0.29 6.33 5.68
N GLU A 25 -0.43 6.67 6.97
CA GLU A 25 -0.10 8.01 7.48
C GLU A 25 1.35 8.41 7.14
N LYS A 26 2.29 7.47 7.21
CA LYS A 26 3.69 7.71 6.80
C LYS A 26 3.79 8.07 5.31
N LEU A 27 3.12 7.35 4.42
CA LEU A 27 3.12 7.65 2.99
C LEU A 27 2.47 9.01 2.70
N LEU A 28 1.29 9.27 3.29
CA LEU A 28 0.55 10.53 3.12
C LEU A 28 1.38 11.73 3.59
N LYS A 29 2.09 11.60 4.72
CA LYS A 29 2.95 12.65 5.26
C LYS A 29 4.22 12.85 4.43
N LYS A 30 4.81 11.76 3.91
CA LYS A 30 6.07 11.82 3.15
C LYS A 30 5.86 12.36 1.73
N TYR A 31 4.71 12.08 1.11
CA TYR A 31 4.41 12.49 -0.27
C TYR A 31 3.10 13.30 -0.38
N PRO A 32 3.01 14.47 0.28
CA PRO A 32 1.76 15.23 0.37
C PRO A 32 1.27 15.76 -0.99
N LYS A 33 2.17 15.99 -1.96
CA LYS A 33 1.78 16.42 -3.31
C LYS A 33 1.14 15.28 -4.11
N ILE A 34 1.70 14.07 -4.02
CA ILE A 34 1.15 12.88 -4.67
C ILE A 34 -0.20 12.52 -4.05
N PHE A 35 -0.32 12.52 -2.72
CA PHE A 35 -1.55 12.16 -2.02
C PHE A 35 -2.46 13.34 -1.65
N ARG A 36 -2.33 14.45 -2.38
CA ARG A 36 -3.11 15.68 -2.12
C ARG A 36 -4.62 15.44 -2.09
N GLN A 37 -5.11 14.50 -2.89
CA GLN A 37 -6.54 14.24 -3.02
C GLN A 37 -7.16 13.55 -1.79
N LYS A 38 -6.39 13.09 -0.79
CA LYS A 38 -6.92 12.39 0.39
C LYS A 38 -8.04 13.13 1.14
N ASP A 39 -8.08 14.47 1.04
CA ASP A 39 -9.05 15.33 1.74
C ASP A 39 -10.23 15.77 0.84
N LEU A 40 -10.27 15.34 -0.42
CA LEU A 40 -11.38 15.67 -1.34
C LEU A 40 -12.59 14.77 -1.07
N SER A 41 -13.76 15.16 -1.61
CA SER A 41 -14.98 14.40 -1.38
C SER A 41 -15.00 13.09 -2.18
N MET A 42 -15.80 12.13 -1.72
CA MET A 42 -16.02 10.86 -2.41
C MET A 42 -16.62 11.00 -3.83
N LYS A 43 -17.10 12.18 -4.21
CA LYS A 43 -17.58 12.47 -5.57
C LYS A 43 -16.43 12.80 -6.53
N GLU A 44 -15.27 13.14 -5.99
CA GLU A 44 -14.11 13.63 -6.75
C GLU A 44 -13.00 12.58 -6.83
N THR A 45 -12.82 11.80 -5.78
CA THR A 45 -11.69 10.88 -5.67
C THR A 45 -12.00 9.66 -4.82
N CYS A 46 -11.27 8.57 -5.06
CA CYS A 46 -11.30 7.41 -4.18
C CYS A 46 -10.29 7.52 -3.03
N MET A 47 -9.38 8.50 -3.06
CA MET A 47 -8.39 8.69 -2.00
C MET A 47 -8.98 9.10 -0.65
N CYS A 48 -10.23 9.58 -0.61
CA CYS A 48 -10.93 9.91 0.63
C CYS A 48 -11.15 8.69 1.55
N TRP A 49 -10.99 7.48 1.03
CA TRP A 49 -11.09 6.23 1.79
C TRP A 49 -9.73 5.66 2.23
N GLY A 50 -8.63 6.35 1.93
CA GLY A 50 -7.27 5.88 2.24
C GLY A 50 -6.73 4.89 1.20
N LEU A 51 -5.75 4.11 1.61
CA LEU A 51 -5.03 3.12 0.79
C LEU A 51 -5.56 1.72 1.10
N ASP A 52 -6.20 1.09 0.12
CA ASP A 52 -6.75 -0.27 0.27
C ASP A 52 -5.73 -1.33 -0.17
N VAL A 53 -4.61 -1.42 0.53
CA VAL A 53 -3.49 -2.33 0.20
C VAL A 53 -2.93 -3.03 1.44
N GLY A 54 -2.25 -4.15 1.21
CA GLY A 54 -1.52 -4.86 2.25
C GLY A 54 -0.25 -4.12 2.69
N ILE A 55 0.04 -4.15 4.00
CA ILE A 55 1.25 -3.56 4.61
C ILE A 55 2.56 -4.04 3.95
N GLY A 56 2.56 -5.26 3.40
CA GLY A 56 3.71 -5.81 2.71
C GLY A 56 4.11 -5.03 1.45
N TRP A 57 3.22 -4.23 0.87
CA TRP A 57 3.52 -3.39 -0.29
C TRP A 57 3.98 -1.98 0.07
N TYR A 58 4.05 -1.62 1.35
CA TYR A 58 4.48 -0.28 1.80
C TYR A 58 5.80 0.14 1.16
N TRP A 59 6.82 -0.72 1.19
CA TRP A 59 8.15 -0.39 0.66
C TRP A 59 8.13 -0.18 -0.85
N LEU A 60 7.33 -0.95 -1.59
CA LEU A 60 7.20 -0.80 -3.04
C LEU A 60 6.55 0.55 -3.39
N ILE A 61 5.47 0.89 -2.69
CA ILE A 61 4.77 2.16 -2.86
C ILE A 61 5.67 3.33 -2.45
N ASP A 62 6.41 3.20 -1.35
CA ASP A 62 7.39 4.21 -0.91
C ASP A 62 8.47 4.46 -1.97
N MET A 63 9.02 3.40 -2.57
CA MET A 63 10.02 3.52 -3.64
C MET A 63 9.43 4.14 -4.91
N LEU A 64 8.22 3.74 -5.32
CA LEU A 64 7.52 4.32 -6.46
C LEU A 64 7.31 5.83 -6.24
N CYS A 65 6.71 6.22 -5.11
CA CYS A 65 6.46 7.62 -4.79
C CYS A 65 7.75 8.44 -4.68
N SER A 66 8.79 7.88 -4.07
CA SER A 66 10.11 8.53 -3.98
C SER A 66 10.68 8.81 -5.36
N ARG A 67 10.59 7.84 -6.28
CA ARG A 67 11.13 8.01 -7.63
C ARG A 67 10.32 9.03 -8.43
N LEU A 68 8.99 8.92 -8.40
CA LEU A 68 8.09 9.86 -9.09
C LEU A 68 8.30 11.29 -8.61
N GLN A 69 8.37 11.52 -7.30
CA GLN A 69 8.60 12.86 -6.76
C GLN A 69 10.00 13.38 -7.12
N TRP A 70 11.02 12.53 -7.12
CA TRP A 70 12.36 12.92 -7.53
C TRP A 70 12.40 13.37 -9.00
N ASP A 71 11.77 12.63 -9.92
CA ASP A 71 11.70 13.01 -11.32
C ASP A 71 10.88 14.30 -11.55
N ILE A 72 9.81 14.51 -10.77
CA ILE A 72 9.06 15.78 -10.79
C ILE A 72 9.96 16.94 -10.38
N ASP A 73 10.71 16.79 -9.30
CA ASP A 73 11.52 17.88 -8.73
C ASP A 73 12.80 18.17 -9.55
N HIS A 74 13.33 17.18 -10.30
CA HIS A 74 14.64 17.30 -10.95
C HIS A 74 14.63 17.18 -12.48
N ASN A 75 13.59 16.58 -13.07
CA ASN A 75 13.54 16.31 -14.51
C ASN A 75 12.38 17.04 -15.23
N ASN A 76 11.77 18.03 -14.57
CA ASN A 76 10.67 18.83 -15.10
C ASN A 76 9.47 17.97 -15.54
N TYR A 77 9.23 16.87 -14.83
CA TYR A 77 8.07 16.02 -15.07
C TYR A 77 6.81 16.64 -14.45
N PRO A 78 5.62 16.40 -15.04
CA PRO A 78 4.39 16.94 -14.48
C PRO A 78 4.12 16.36 -13.10
N GLN A 79 3.60 17.21 -12.21
CA GLN A 79 3.15 16.77 -10.89
C GLN A 79 1.97 15.82 -11.06
N ILE A 80 2.08 14.63 -10.48
CA ILE A 80 0.99 13.66 -10.41
C ILE A 80 0.18 13.82 -9.13
N GLU A 81 -1.07 13.40 -9.19
CA GLU A 81 -1.92 13.23 -8.02
C GLU A 81 -2.54 11.83 -8.06
N ALA A 82 -2.36 11.05 -6.99
CA ALA A 82 -3.01 9.75 -6.85
C ALA A 82 -4.53 9.96 -6.70
N THR A 83 -5.30 9.22 -7.48
CA THR A 83 -6.77 9.22 -7.46
C THR A 83 -7.34 7.98 -6.80
N GLN A 84 -6.56 6.89 -6.76
CA GLN A 84 -6.86 5.68 -6.00
C GLN A 84 -5.61 4.83 -5.84
N VAL A 85 -5.44 4.21 -4.67
CA VAL A 85 -4.42 3.18 -4.43
C VAL A 85 -5.08 1.98 -3.78
N LYS A 86 -5.06 0.83 -4.47
CA LYS A 86 -5.82 -0.36 -4.05
C LYS A 86 -5.18 -1.67 -4.50
N GLU A 87 -5.57 -2.76 -3.88
CA GLU A 87 -5.41 -4.11 -4.42
C GLU A 87 -6.50 -4.40 -5.48
N LYS A 88 -6.09 -5.06 -6.55
CA LYS A 88 -6.99 -5.67 -7.54
C LYS A 88 -6.33 -6.90 -8.17
N PHE A 89 -6.99 -8.05 -8.06
CA PHE A 89 -6.54 -9.34 -8.60
C PHE A 89 -5.13 -9.75 -8.12
N GLY A 90 -4.85 -9.57 -6.83
CA GLY A 90 -3.57 -9.87 -6.19
C GLY A 90 -2.45 -8.91 -6.58
N THR A 91 -2.77 -7.75 -7.14
CA THR A 91 -1.76 -6.77 -7.58
C THR A 91 -2.17 -5.34 -7.21
N LEU A 92 -1.19 -4.47 -7.08
CA LEU A 92 -1.35 -3.04 -6.84
C LEU A 92 -2.04 -2.39 -8.05
N ARG A 93 -2.92 -1.44 -7.77
CA ARG A 93 -3.37 -0.41 -8.71
C ARG A 93 -3.05 0.95 -8.13
N PHE A 94 -2.29 1.76 -8.88
CA PHE A 94 -1.88 3.09 -8.49
C PHE A 94 -2.38 4.07 -9.55
N TYR A 95 -3.65 4.47 -9.44
CA TYR A 95 -4.26 5.37 -10.41
C TYR A 95 -3.87 6.81 -10.12
N THR A 96 -3.56 7.56 -11.17
CA THR A 96 -3.11 8.95 -11.06
C THR A 96 -3.76 9.82 -12.14
N ASN A 97 -3.73 11.12 -11.92
CA ASN A 97 -3.90 12.13 -12.97
C ASN A 97 -2.54 12.77 -13.28
N GLY A 98 -2.35 13.19 -14.52
CA GLY A 98 -1.24 14.06 -14.93
C GLY A 98 0.09 13.36 -15.20
N ALA A 99 0.15 12.02 -15.15
CA ALA A 99 1.37 11.28 -15.45
C ALA A 99 1.72 11.37 -16.95
N ASN A 100 3.02 11.44 -17.24
CA ASN A 100 3.58 11.24 -18.58
C ASN A 100 3.93 9.77 -18.83
N ASP A 101 4.31 9.43 -20.07
CA ASP A 101 4.63 8.05 -20.47
C ASP A 101 5.69 7.37 -19.58
N THR A 102 6.71 8.11 -19.13
CA THR A 102 7.74 7.57 -18.25
C THR A 102 7.18 7.24 -16.86
N GLN A 103 6.38 8.15 -16.29
CA GLN A 103 5.74 7.95 -14.98
C GLN A 103 4.74 6.80 -15.03
N GLU A 104 3.97 6.69 -16.12
CA GLU A 104 3.07 5.55 -16.39
C GLU A 104 3.86 4.24 -16.49
N GLY A 105 5.02 4.24 -17.14
CA GLY A 105 5.91 3.08 -17.17
C GLY A 105 6.42 2.65 -15.78
N MET A 106 6.77 3.61 -14.92
CA MET A 106 7.18 3.34 -13.53
C MET A 106 6.02 2.76 -12.70
N ILE A 107 4.83 3.33 -12.84
CA ILE A 107 3.61 2.85 -12.19
C ILE A 107 3.31 1.43 -12.66
N SER A 108 3.27 1.19 -13.97
CA SER A 108 3.01 -0.13 -14.55
C SER A 108 4.01 -1.18 -14.05
N LEU A 109 5.29 -0.83 -13.93
CA LEU A 109 6.29 -1.73 -13.38
C LEU A 109 6.00 -2.07 -11.92
N ALA A 110 5.69 -1.07 -11.08
CA ALA A 110 5.34 -1.31 -9.69
C ALA A 110 4.09 -2.18 -9.54
N GLU A 111 3.04 -1.92 -10.34
CA GLU A 111 1.83 -2.75 -10.38
C GLU A 111 2.15 -4.21 -10.71
N PHE A 112 2.99 -4.45 -11.71
CA PHE A 112 3.44 -5.80 -12.06
C PHE A 112 4.24 -6.46 -10.93
N MET A 113 5.23 -5.74 -10.37
CA MET A 113 6.12 -6.26 -9.32
C MET A 113 5.36 -6.66 -8.05
N SER A 114 4.27 -5.95 -7.72
CA SER A 114 3.44 -6.26 -6.55
C SER A 114 2.91 -7.71 -6.54
N GLY A 115 2.69 -8.32 -7.72
CA GLY A 115 2.24 -9.70 -7.86
C GLY A 115 3.28 -10.76 -7.44
N TYR A 116 4.50 -10.32 -7.15
CA TYR A 116 5.60 -11.16 -6.66
C TYR A 116 6.01 -10.80 -5.23
N ILE A 117 5.25 -9.96 -4.55
CA ILE A 117 5.53 -9.47 -3.20
C ILE A 117 4.37 -9.83 -2.28
N CYS A 118 4.66 -10.53 -1.19
CA CYS A 118 3.65 -10.91 -0.21
C CYS A 118 2.93 -9.67 0.37
N GLU A 119 1.62 -9.57 0.18
CA GLU A 119 0.78 -8.46 0.67
C GLU A 119 0.83 -8.27 2.20
N LYS A 120 1.17 -9.33 2.95
CA LYS A 120 1.19 -9.30 4.42
C LYS A 120 2.52 -8.88 5.03
N CYS A 121 3.65 -9.19 4.40
CA CYS A 121 4.96 -8.93 5.02
C CYS A 121 6.03 -8.39 4.06
N GLY A 122 5.74 -8.31 2.77
CA GLY A 122 6.63 -7.70 1.79
C GLY A 122 7.80 -8.56 1.34
N THR A 123 7.89 -9.82 1.78
CA THR A 123 8.90 -10.76 1.24
C THR A 123 8.56 -11.14 -0.20
N THR A 124 9.60 -11.39 -0.99
CA THR A 124 9.55 -11.98 -2.35
C THR A 124 9.75 -13.50 -2.32
N GLU A 125 10.15 -14.06 -1.18
CA GLU A 125 10.52 -15.47 -1.06
C GLU A 125 9.29 -16.38 -0.98
N GLY A 126 9.20 -17.33 -1.91
CA GLY A 126 8.12 -18.31 -1.95
C GLY A 126 6.73 -17.67 -2.07
N VAL A 127 6.62 -16.57 -2.80
CA VAL A 127 5.36 -15.88 -3.09
C VAL A 127 4.58 -16.61 -4.18
N THR A 128 3.27 -16.70 -4.00
CA THR A 128 2.33 -17.27 -4.96
C THR A 128 0.97 -16.59 -4.83
N GLN A 129 0.09 -16.84 -5.80
CA GLN A 129 -1.27 -16.32 -5.82
C GLN A 129 -2.29 -17.41 -5.48
N THR A 130 -3.31 -17.06 -4.71
CA THR A 130 -4.45 -17.94 -4.43
C THR A 130 -5.35 -18.12 -5.66
N SER A 131 -6.10 -19.23 -5.70
CA SER A 131 -7.20 -19.42 -6.65
C SER A 131 -8.51 -18.83 -6.12
N GLY A 132 -9.41 -18.41 -7.01
CA GLY A 132 -10.68 -17.78 -6.67
C GLY A 132 -10.52 -16.31 -6.29
N TRP A 133 -10.61 -15.99 -5.00
CA TRP A 133 -10.26 -14.65 -4.52
C TRP A 133 -8.74 -14.50 -4.51
N VAL A 134 -8.20 -13.85 -5.53
CA VAL A 134 -6.76 -13.74 -5.79
C VAL A 134 -6.11 -12.81 -4.78
N ILE A 135 -5.10 -13.32 -4.07
CA ILE A 135 -4.24 -12.60 -3.12
C ILE A 135 -2.82 -13.12 -3.31
N THR A 136 -1.84 -12.22 -3.27
CA THR A 136 -0.42 -12.54 -3.39
C THR A 136 0.21 -12.72 -2.01
N LEU A 137 0.58 -13.95 -1.66
CA LEU A 137 1.08 -14.32 -0.34
C LEU A 137 2.30 -15.24 -0.42
N CYS A 138 3.23 -15.08 0.54
CA CYS A 138 4.30 -16.07 0.75
C CYS A 138 3.75 -17.35 1.40
N LYS A 139 4.51 -18.46 1.32
CA LYS A 139 4.14 -19.77 1.89
C LYS A 139 3.56 -19.69 3.31
N LYS A 140 4.18 -18.89 4.19
CA LYS A 140 3.73 -18.69 5.58
C LYS A 140 2.32 -18.10 5.64
N HIS A 141 2.12 -16.93 5.04
CA HIS A 141 0.83 -16.24 5.09
C HIS A 141 -0.26 -16.95 4.26
N LEU A 142 0.12 -17.70 3.22
CA LEU A 142 -0.81 -18.57 2.51
C LEU A 142 -1.37 -19.67 3.41
N LYS A 143 -0.54 -20.29 4.25
CA LYS A 143 -0.98 -21.31 5.21
C LYS A 143 -1.98 -20.71 6.21
N GLU A 144 -1.62 -19.58 6.82
CA GLU A 144 -2.50 -18.85 7.76
C GLU A 144 -3.83 -18.44 7.11
N TYR A 145 -3.81 -18.03 5.84
CA TYR A 145 -4.99 -17.68 5.08
C TYR A 145 -5.92 -18.88 4.84
N LYS A 146 -5.35 -20.03 4.44
CA LYS A 146 -6.11 -21.26 4.22
C LYS A 146 -6.74 -21.78 5.51
N GLU A 147 -6.01 -21.74 6.62
CA GLU A 147 -6.53 -22.13 7.94
C GLU A 147 -7.75 -21.27 8.34
N LYS A 148 -7.67 -19.94 8.14
CA LYS A 148 -8.79 -19.03 8.40
C LYS A 148 -10.01 -19.23 7.49
N ARG A 149 -9.81 -19.76 6.28
CA ARG A 149 -10.90 -20.06 5.34
C ARG A 149 -11.50 -21.45 5.50
N GLY A 150 -10.72 -22.44 5.91
CA GLY A 150 -11.21 -23.80 6.21
C GLY A 150 -11.95 -23.89 7.54
N ASN A 151 -11.74 -22.93 8.44
CA ASN A 151 -12.47 -22.80 9.72
C ASN A 151 -13.75 -21.96 9.60
N LYS A 152 -14.22 -21.67 8.38
CA LYS A 152 -15.49 -21.00 8.07
C LYS A 152 -16.42 -21.98 7.38
#